data_AF-A0A124EQC7-F1
#
_entry.id   AF-A0A124EQC7-F1
#
_cell.length_a   1.000
_cell.length_b   1.000
_cell.length_c   1.000
_cell.angle_alpha   90.00
_cell.angle_beta   90.00
_cell.angle_gamma   90.00
#
_symmetry.space_group_name_H-M   'P 1'
#
loop_
_entity.id
_entity.type
_entity.pdbx_description
1 polymer ?
#
loop_
_entity_poly.entity_id
_entity_poly.type
_entity_poly.pdbx_seq_one_letter_code
_entity_poly.pdbx_strand_id
1 'polypeptide(L)'
;MILYVFRCESGCGTTQQMHPMHNRPDAVECPDCGGSARRMMASPNLGTGGAAMALQDATRATADRPAVVSAPPAASTRRRPVSANPMHSKLPRP
;
A
#
# COMPACT_ATOMS: atom_id res chain seq x y z
N MET A 1 -19.98 -18.42 -10.98
CA MET A 1 -20.50 -17.06 -11.29
C MET A 1 -19.59 -16.05 -10.63
N ILE A 2 -19.26 -14.93 -11.29
CA ILE A 2 -18.34 -13.89 -10.80
C ILE A 2 -19.05 -12.55 -10.85
N LEU A 3 -18.83 -11.70 -9.84
CA LEU A 3 -19.38 -10.36 -9.78
C LEU A 3 -18.52 -9.39 -10.60
N TYR A 4 -19.16 -8.69 -11.53
CA TYR A 4 -18.55 -7.63 -12.32
C TYR A 4 -19.23 -6.30 -12.05
N VAL A 5 -18.47 -5.22 -12.09
CA VAL A 5 -18.97 -3.84 -11.93
C VAL A 5 -18.90 -3.14 -13.28
N PHE A 6 -19.99 -2.49 -13.66
CA PHE A 6 -20.11 -1.72 -14.90
C PHE A 6 -20.44 -0.27 -14.55
N ARG A 7 -19.83 0.68 -15.25
CA ARG A 7 -20.11 2.12 -15.09
C ARG A 7 -20.92 2.62 -16.27
N CYS A 8 -22.03 3.28 -15.98
CA CYS A 8 -22.84 3.91 -16.99
C CYS A 8 -22.10 5.10 -17.62
N GLU A 9 -22.10 5.18 -18.95
CA GLU A 9 -21.48 6.30 -19.68
C GLU A 9 -22.27 7.61 -19.53
N SER A 10 -23.59 7.54 -19.35
CA SER A 10 -24.45 8.71 -19.15
C SER A 10 -24.41 9.28 -17.72
N GLY A 11 -23.69 8.63 -16.80
CA GLY A 11 -23.44 9.16 -15.46
C GLY A 11 -24.40 8.70 -14.35
N CYS A 12 -25.29 7.74 -14.61
CA CYS A 12 -26.22 7.20 -13.59
C CYS A 12 -25.51 6.49 -12.42
N GLY A 13 -24.26 6.08 -12.60
CA GLY A 13 -23.46 5.44 -11.56
C GLY A 13 -22.91 4.09 -11.99
N THR A 14 -22.87 3.14 -11.03
CA THR A 14 -22.32 1.79 -11.23
C THR A 14 -23.36 0.71 -10.99
N THR A 15 -23.41 -0.28 -11.86
CA THR A 15 -24.25 -1.48 -11.71
C THR A 15 -23.38 -2.72 -11.51
N GLN A 16 -23.86 -3.69 -10.74
CA GLN A 16 -23.17 -4.94 -10.47
C GLN A 16 -23.96 -6.11 -11.03
N GLN A 17 -23.32 -6.98 -11.82
CA GLN A 17 -23.97 -8.14 -12.42
C GLN A 17 -23.09 -9.39 -12.33
N MET A 18 -23.73 -10.55 -12.19
CA MET A 18 -23.04 -11.84 -12.11
C MET A 18 -22.96 -12.50 -13.49
N HIS A 19 -21.75 -12.76 -13.96
CA HIS A 19 -21.53 -13.47 -15.22
C HIS A 19 -20.57 -14.66 -15.04
N PRO A 20 -20.67 -15.71 -15.87
CA PRO A 20 -19.64 -16.74 -15.95
C PRO A 20 -18.36 -16.14 -16.55
N MET A 21 -17.19 -16.60 -16.10
CA MET A 21 -15.90 -16.03 -16.53
C MET A 21 -15.67 -16.11 -18.05
N HIS A 22 -16.23 -17.14 -18.71
CA HIS A 22 -16.07 -17.37 -20.15
C HIS A 22 -16.98 -16.49 -21.03
N ASN A 23 -18.06 -15.91 -20.47
CA ASN A 23 -19.12 -15.25 -21.26
C ASN A 23 -19.61 -14.03 -20.48
N ARG A 24 -18.65 -13.17 -20.15
CA ARG A 24 -18.92 -11.85 -19.60
C ARG A 24 -18.91 -10.82 -20.73
N PRO A 25 -19.94 -9.97 -20.86
CA PRO A 25 -19.96 -8.90 -21.86
C PRO A 25 -19.03 -7.75 -21.45
N ASP A 26 -18.55 -6.98 -22.43
CA ASP A 26 -17.75 -5.78 -22.17
C ASP A 26 -18.61 -4.54 -21.86
N ALA A 27 -19.87 -4.55 -22.29
CA ALA A 27 -20.87 -3.55 -21.95
C ALA A 27 -22.24 -4.19 -21.67
N VAL A 28 -23.00 -3.59 -20.77
CA VAL A 28 -24.37 -3.98 -20.41
C VAL A 28 -25.29 -2.76 -20.52
N GLU A 29 -26.60 -2.98 -20.60
CA GLU A 29 -27.57 -1.91 -20.52
C GLU A 29 -27.69 -1.42 -19.06
N CYS A 30 -27.70 -0.10 -18.89
CA CYS A 30 -27.89 0.51 -17.59
C CYS A 30 -29.36 0.36 -17.16
N PRO A 31 -29.65 -0.17 -15.96
CA PRO A 31 -31.02 -0.34 -15.48
C PRO A 31 -31.76 0.99 -15.26
N ASP A 32 -31.05 2.10 -15.09
CA ASP A 32 -31.64 3.41 -14.78
C ASP A 32 -32.01 4.23 -16.03
N CYS A 33 -31.19 4.17 -17.08
CA CYS A 33 -31.35 5.02 -18.27
C CYS A 33 -31.39 4.27 -19.61
N GLY A 34 -31.18 2.95 -19.60
CA GLY A 34 -31.05 2.14 -20.83
C GLY A 34 -29.79 2.42 -21.65
N GLY A 35 -28.93 3.37 -21.23
CA GLY A 35 -27.67 3.67 -21.90
C GLY A 35 -26.61 2.58 -21.73
N SER A 36 -25.53 2.67 -22.50
CA SER A 36 -24.42 1.72 -22.39
C SER A 36 -23.64 1.89 -21.08
N ALA A 37 -23.42 0.78 -20.37
CA ALA A 37 -22.57 0.72 -19.19
C ALA A 37 -21.37 -0.19 -19.44
N ARG A 38 -20.16 0.39 -19.45
CA ARG A 38 -18.92 -0.33 -19.72
C ARG A 38 -18.39 -1.03 -18.47
N ARG A 39 -17.80 -2.20 -18.66
CA ARG A 39 -17.13 -2.94 -17.59
C ARG A 39 -15.97 -2.13 -17.02
N MET A 40 -15.97 -1.93 -15.71
CA MET A 40 -14.81 -1.41 -15.01
C MET A 40 -13.85 -2.54 -14.69
N MET A 41 -12.56 -2.26 -14.85
CA MET A 41 -11.54 -3.08 -14.21
C MET A 41 -11.72 -2.90 -12.71
N ALA A 42 -12.06 -3.99 -12.02
CA ALA A 42 -12.06 -3.97 -10.57
C ALA A 42 -10.67 -3.50 -10.11
N SER A 43 -10.64 -2.83 -8.97
CA SER A 43 -9.42 -2.37 -8.32
C SER A 43 -9.11 -3.25 -7.11
N PRO A 44 -8.99 -4.59 -7.26
CA PRO A 44 -8.74 -5.44 -6.12
C PRO A 44 -7.39 -5.05 -5.53
N ASN A 45 -7.40 -4.78 -4.22
CA ASN A 45 -6.20 -4.48 -3.45
C ASN A 45 -5.47 -3.16 -3.81
N LEU A 46 -6.12 -2.20 -4.49
CA LEU A 46 -5.54 -0.86 -4.58
C LEU A 46 -5.44 -0.25 -3.17
N GLY A 47 -4.21 0.12 -2.77
CA GLY A 47 -3.91 0.70 -1.46
C GLY A 47 -3.51 -0.30 -0.36
N THR A 48 -3.50 -1.61 -0.60
CA THR A 48 -3.09 -2.61 0.42
C THR A 48 -1.58 -2.65 0.68
N GLY A 49 -0.80 -1.95 -0.14
CA GLY A 49 0.66 -2.00 -0.08
C GLY A 49 1.30 -1.33 1.14
N GLY A 50 0.55 -0.52 1.90
CA GLY A 50 0.93 0.01 3.21
C GLY A 50 2.40 0.44 3.34
N ALA A 51 3.05 -0.01 4.42
CA ALA A 51 4.45 0.32 4.72
C ALA A 51 5.46 -0.26 3.71
N ALA A 52 5.13 -1.35 3.02
CA ALA A 52 6.02 -1.96 2.03
C ALA A 52 6.16 -1.07 0.79
N MET A 53 5.07 -0.45 0.33
CA MET A 53 5.12 0.53 -0.76
C MET A 53 5.91 1.78 -0.36
N ALA A 54 5.66 2.29 0.86
CA ALA A 54 6.40 3.44 1.39
C ALA A 54 7.91 3.16 1.47
N LEU A 55 8.31 1.94 1.82
CA LEU A 55 9.72 1.53 1.85
C LEU A 55 10.35 1.50 0.45
N GLN A 56 9.62 1.01 -0.56
CA GLN A 56 10.09 1.01 -1.94
C GLN A 56 10.29 2.44 -2.45
N ASP A 57 9.33 3.33 -2.20
CA ASP A 57 9.42 4.74 -2.59
C ASP A 57 10.59 5.45 -1.89
N ALA A 58 10.76 5.22 -0.57
CA ALA A 58 11.89 5.76 0.18
C ALA A 58 13.23 5.26 -0.37
N THR A 59 13.33 3.98 -0.73
CA THR A 59 14.53 3.40 -1.31
C THR A 59 14.85 4.04 -2.67
N ARG A 60 13.85 4.21 -3.53
CA ARG A 60 14.01 4.87 -4.83
C ARG A 60 14.46 6.32 -4.68
N ALA A 61 13.90 7.04 -3.71
CA ALA A 61 14.24 8.44 -3.46
C ALA A 61 15.71 8.63 -3.03
N THR A 62 16.39 7.61 -2.49
CA THR A 62 17.79 7.74 -2.07
C THR A 62 18.77 8.04 -3.20
N ALA A 63 18.41 7.74 -4.45
CA ALA A 63 19.25 8.04 -5.62
C ALA A 63 19.43 9.54 -5.85
N ASP A 64 18.34 10.32 -5.71
CA ASP A 64 18.35 11.76 -6.00
C ASP A 64 18.26 12.63 -4.73
N ARG A 65 17.64 12.12 -3.66
CA ARG A 65 17.37 12.85 -2.41
C ARG A 65 17.58 11.93 -1.19
N PRO A 66 18.83 11.54 -0.90
CA PRO A 66 19.13 10.74 0.28
C PRO A 66 18.77 11.50 1.55
N ALA A 67 18.22 10.79 2.54
CA ALA A 67 17.93 11.35 3.85
C ALA A 67 19.24 11.62 4.61
N VAL A 68 19.54 12.89 4.87
CA VAL A 68 20.72 13.31 5.66
C VAL A 68 20.24 13.66 7.07
N VAL A 69 20.87 13.07 8.09
CA VAL A 69 20.61 13.39 9.49
C VAL A 69 21.48 14.56 9.93
N SER A 70 20.86 15.63 10.43
CA SER A 70 21.55 16.82 10.94
C SER A 70 22.04 16.67 12.38
N ALA A 71 21.50 15.70 13.11
CA ALA A 71 21.89 15.36 14.47
C ALA A 71 21.71 13.85 14.71
N PRO A 72 22.46 13.27 15.68
CA PRO A 72 22.20 11.92 16.14
C PRO A 72 20.73 11.77 16.57
N PRO A 73 20.12 10.58 16.38
CA PRO A 73 18.77 10.34 16.87
C PRO A 73 18.71 10.58 18.37
N ALA A 74 17.58 11.14 18.84
CA ALA A 74 17.37 11.41 20.25
C ALA A 74 17.68 10.14 21.06
N ALA A 75 18.48 10.30 22.12
CA ALA A 75 18.87 9.18 22.96
C ALA A 75 17.62 8.45 23.45
N SER A 76 17.52 7.16 23.13
CA SER A 76 16.46 6.31 23.65
C SER A 76 16.44 6.43 25.19
N THR A 77 15.26 6.71 25.76
CA THR A 77 15.07 6.74 27.22
C THR A 77 15.29 5.37 27.86
N ARG A 78 15.40 4.31 27.07
CA ARG A 78 15.69 2.96 27.54
C ARG A 78 17.15 2.85 27.95
N ARG A 79 17.41 2.83 29.26
CA ARG A 79 18.74 2.52 29.83
C ARG A 79 19.26 1.21 29.22
N ARG A 80 20.44 1.28 28.60
CA ARG A 80 21.17 0.07 28.18
C ARG A 80 21.62 -0.68 29.44
N PRO A 81 21.47 -2.01 29.50
CA PRO A 81 21.96 -2.78 30.64
C PRO A 81 23.48 -2.62 30.75
N VAL A 82 23.96 -2.23 31.92
CA VAL A 82 25.38 -2.13 32.23
C VAL A 82 25.81 -3.47 32.81
N SER A 83 26.85 -4.08 32.23
CA SER A 83 27.47 -5.28 32.80
C SER A 83 28.16 -4.92 34.12
N ALA A 84 27.80 -5.64 35.19
CA ALA A 84 28.42 -5.53 36.52
C ALA A 84 29.55 -6.55 36.72
N ASN A 85 30.18 -7.03 35.64
CA ASN A 85 31.24 -8.03 35.74
C ASN A 85 32.50 -7.44 36.41
N PRO A 86 32.97 -7.98 37.56
CA PRO A 86 34.13 -7.44 38.27
C PRO A 86 35.43 -7.51 37.46
N MET A 87 35.52 -8.40 36.46
CA MET A 87 36.68 -8.50 35.56
C MET A 87 36.89 -7.25 34.71
N HIS A 88 35.88 -6.38 34.57
CA HIS A 88 36.01 -5.11 33.88
C HIS A 88 37.09 -4.19 34.48
N SER A 89 37.36 -4.32 35.79
CA SER A 89 38.41 -3.58 36.48
C SER A 89 39.83 -3.87 35.98
N LYS A 90 40.02 -5.00 35.29
CA LYS A 90 41.31 -5.46 34.77
C LYS A 90 41.59 -4.99 33.34
N LEU A 91 40.64 -4.35 32.66
CA LEU A 91 40.89 -3.80 31.34
C LEU A 91 41.81 -2.57 31.41
N PRO A 92 42.67 -2.36 30.39
CA PRO A 92 43.43 -1.12 30.24
C PRO A 92 42.45 0.07 30.22
N ARG A 93 42.74 1.08 31.04
CA ARG A 93 41.92 2.30 31.03
C ARG A 93 42.32 3.15 29.82
N PRO A 94 41.34 3.64 29.03
CA PRO A 94 41.59 4.60 27.96
C PRO A 94 42.00 5.97 28.53
#